data_AF-A0A847F443-F1
#
_entry.id   AF-A0A847F443-F1
#
_cell.length_a   1.000
_cell.length_b   1.000
_cell.length_c   1.000
_cell.angle_alpha   90.00
_cell.angle_beta   90.00
_cell.angle_gamma   90.00
#
_symmetry.space_group_name_H-M   'P 1'
#
loop_
_entity.id
_entity.type
_entity.pdbx_description
1 polymer ?
#
loop_
_entity_poly.entity_id
_entity_poly.type
_entity_poly.pdbx_seq_one_letter_code
_entity_poly.pdbx_strand_id
1 'polypeptide(L)'
;MSLAKRLADGIEQGIRSLLGIVKPEAPPPLPKAERRDYTLEELKSYDGSDPHKPILLAVQGRVFDVTRGRAFYGPEGMYGVFAGKDCTRALAKFSTDPADCTGDISDLTPAELEKLEDWLDTFSTKYDEVGALIR
;
A
#
# COMPACT_ATOMS: atom_id res chain seq x y z
N MET A 1 -6.03 -31.60 29.88
CA MET A 1 -5.29 -30.45 30.44
C MET A 1 -5.23 -30.60 31.96
N SER A 2 -4.06 -30.38 32.58
CA SER A 2 -3.84 -30.61 34.02
C SER A 2 -4.60 -29.61 34.90
N LEU A 3 -5.04 -30.06 36.08
CA LEU A 3 -5.71 -29.25 37.10
C LEU A 3 -4.86 -28.03 37.53
N ALA A 4 -3.54 -28.19 37.56
CA ALA A 4 -2.59 -27.11 37.86
C ALA A 4 -2.64 -25.97 36.83
N LYS A 5 -2.86 -26.30 35.54
CA LYS A 5 -2.96 -25.29 34.48
C LYS A 5 -4.22 -24.44 34.64
N ARG A 6 -5.35 -25.05 34.99
CA ARG A 6 -6.63 -24.35 35.17
C ARG A 6 -6.62 -23.38 36.37
N LEU A 7 -5.91 -23.74 37.44
CA LEU A 7 -5.71 -22.87 38.62
C LEU A 7 -4.80 -21.68 38.29
N ALA A 8 -3.70 -21.90 37.57
CA ALA A 8 -2.80 -20.83 37.15
C ALA A 8 -3.48 -19.84 36.19
N ASP A 9 -4.22 -20.35 35.20
CA ASP A 9 -4.97 -19.53 34.24
C ASP A 9 -6.01 -18.64 34.94
N GLY A 10 -6.67 -19.15 35.99
CA GLY A 10 -7.67 -18.41 36.77
C GLY A 10 -7.09 -17.27 37.61
N ILE A 11 -5.91 -17.48 38.22
CA ILE A 11 -5.21 -16.44 38.99
C ILE A 11 -4.73 -15.33 38.06
N GLU A 12 -4.20 -15.69 36.89
CA GLU A 12 -3.71 -14.71 35.91
C GLU A 12 -4.86 -13.85 35.34
N GLN A 13 -6.01 -14.47 35.02
CA GLN A 13 -7.20 -13.73 34.58
C GLN A 13 -7.75 -12.81 35.67
N GLY A 14 -7.78 -13.26 36.92
CA GLY A 14 -8.22 -12.44 38.06
C GLY A 14 -7.34 -11.20 38.26
N ILE A 15 -6.01 -11.35 38.16
CA ILE A 15 -5.06 -10.24 38.27
C ILE A 15 -5.20 -9.25 37.09
N ARG A 16 -5.33 -9.75 35.85
CA ARG A 16 -5.54 -8.90 34.67
C ARG A 16 -6.82 -8.07 34.77
N SER A 17 -7.89 -8.68 35.26
CA SER A 17 -9.17 -8.00 35.48
C SER A 17 -9.08 -6.96 36.60
N LEU A 18 -8.40 -7.26 37.71
CA LEU A 18 -8.25 -6.35 38.86
C LEU A 18 -7.37 -5.14 38.52
N LEU A 19 -6.35 -5.34 37.69
CA LEU A 19 -5.43 -4.29 37.26
C LEU A 19 -5.94 -3.47 36.07
N GLY A 20 -7.15 -3.75 35.56
CA GLY A 20 -7.70 -3.04 34.40
C GLY A 20 -6.81 -3.15 33.16
N ILE A 21 -6.04 -4.23 33.03
CA ILE A 21 -5.18 -4.48 31.87
C ILE A 21 -6.09 -4.86 30.71
N VAL A 22 -6.60 -3.83 30.03
CA VAL A 22 -7.34 -3.99 28.78
C VAL A 22 -6.33 -4.42 27.73
N LYS A 23 -6.57 -5.57 27.10
CA LYS A 23 -5.79 -5.98 25.92
C LYS A 23 -5.92 -4.85 24.89
N PRO A 24 -4.82 -4.27 24.37
CA PRO A 24 -4.92 -3.24 23.36
C PRO A 24 -5.73 -3.80 22.18
N GLU A 25 -6.81 -3.12 21.84
CA GLU A 25 -7.64 -3.47 20.70
C GLU A 25 -6.79 -3.28 19.44
N ALA A 26 -6.85 -4.25 18.53
CA ALA A 26 -6.09 -4.17 17.29
C ALA A 26 -6.52 -2.91 16.53
N PRO A 27 -5.61 -2.21 15.83
CA PRO A 27 -6.01 -1.10 14.99
C PRO A 27 -7.07 -1.55 13.98
N PRO A 28 -7.99 -0.66 13.59
CA PRO A 28 -8.99 -0.98 12.58
C PRO A 28 -8.31 -1.50 11.30
N PRO A 29 -8.95 -2.43 10.57
CA PRO A 29 -8.40 -2.92 9.33
C PRO A 29 -8.23 -1.76 8.33
N LEU A 30 -7.13 -1.79 7.57
CA LEU A 30 -6.89 -0.80 6.54
C LEU A 30 -7.97 -0.89 5.45
N PRO A 31 -8.35 0.25 4.81
CA PRO A 31 -9.19 0.21 3.64
C PRO A 31 -8.52 -0.61 2.54
N LYS A 32 -9.33 -1.32 1.75
CA LYS A 32 -8.85 -2.19 0.66
C LYS A 32 -9.47 -1.73 -0.65
N ALA A 33 -8.70 -1.83 -1.74
CA ALA A 33 -9.23 -1.56 -3.06
C ALA A 33 -10.19 -2.66 -3.55
N GLU A 34 -11.10 -2.25 -4.42
CA GLU A 34 -11.90 -3.16 -5.22
C GLU A 34 -11.03 -3.75 -6.35
N ARG A 35 -11.25 -5.03 -6.69
CA ARG A 35 -10.57 -5.64 -7.83
C ARG A 35 -11.32 -5.32 -9.13
N ARG A 36 -10.87 -4.29 -9.85
CA ARG A 36 -11.45 -3.82 -11.12
C ARG A 36 -10.43 -3.01 -11.90
N ASP A 37 -10.75 -2.69 -13.14
CA ASP A 37 -9.96 -1.74 -13.91
C ASP A 37 -10.28 -0.30 -13.50
N TYR A 38 -9.28 0.57 -13.63
CA TYR A 38 -9.34 1.97 -13.24
C TYR A 38 -8.92 2.85 -14.40
N THR A 39 -9.60 3.98 -14.59
CA THR A 39 -9.11 5.06 -15.45
C THR A 39 -8.12 5.94 -14.70
N LEU A 40 -7.31 6.70 -15.45
CA LEU A 40 -6.39 7.67 -14.83
C LEU A 40 -7.14 8.73 -13.98
N GLU A 41 -8.35 9.10 -14.37
CA GLU A 41 -9.16 10.07 -13.63
C GLU A 41 -9.66 9.50 -12.30
N GLU A 42 -10.14 8.25 -12.28
CA GLU A 42 -10.55 7.58 -11.04
C GLU A 42 -9.37 7.38 -10.09
N LEU A 43 -8.21 7.02 -10.64
CA LEU A 43 -7.00 6.73 -9.86
C LEU A 43 -6.59 7.92 -8.99
N LYS A 44 -6.76 9.16 -9.47
CA LYS A 44 -6.44 10.40 -8.72
C LYS A 44 -7.13 10.49 -7.37
N SER A 45 -8.32 9.88 -7.23
CA SER A 45 -9.08 9.93 -5.97
C SER A 45 -8.52 9.02 -4.86
N TYR A 46 -7.48 8.24 -5.16
CA TYR A 46 -6.80 7.31 -4.26
C TYR A 46 -5.37 7.78 -3.92
N ASP A 47 -5.20 9.09 -3.74
CA ASP A 47 -3.94 9.76 -3.38
C ASP A 47 -3.60 9.67 -1.88
N GLY A 48 -4.46 9.04 -1.09
CA GLY A 48 -4.30 8.87 0.35
C GLY A 48 -4.68 10.07 1.21
N SER A 49 -5.18 11.16 0.62
CA SER A 49 -5.74 12.31 1.34
C SER A 49 -6.96 11.93 2.20
N ASP A 50 -7.79 11.02 1.70
CA ASP A 50 -8.87 10.40 2.44
C ASP A 50 -8.34 9.16 3.21
N PRO A 51 -8.32 9.18 4.56
CA PRO A 51 -7.85 8.04 5.35
C PRO A 51 -8.78 6.82 5.27
N HIS A 52 -10.01 6.99 4.79
CA HIS A 52 -11.00 5.91 4.63
C HIS A 52 -10.94 5.25 3.25
N LYS A 53 -10.14 5.78 2.32
CA LYS A 53 -9.89 5.17 1.02
C LYS A 53 -8.54 4.45 0.97
N PRO A 54 -8.41 3.43 0.11
CA PRO A 54 -7.11 2.85 -0.18
C PRO A 54 -6.22 3.87 -0.90
N ILE A 55 -4.91 3.61 -0.89
CA ILE A 55 -3.93 4.35 -1.67
C ILE A 55 -3.55 3.48 -2.86
N LEU A 56 -3.76 3.98 -4.07
CA LEU A 56 -3.46 3.25 -5.31
C LEU A 56 -2.38 3.97 -6.10
N LEU A 57 -1.61 3.21 -6.86
CA LEU A 57 -0.75 3.74 -7.91
C LEU A 57 -0.68 2.73 -9.06
N ALA A 58 -0.30 3.20 -10.24
CA ALA A 58 -0.12 2.34 -11.40
C ALA A 58 1.36 2.24 -11.82
N VAL A 59 1.77 1.06 -12.27
CA VAL A 59 3.08 0.79 -12.87
C VAL A 59 2.87 -0.10 -14.08
N GLN A 60 3.33 0.33 -15.24
CA GLN A 60 3.24 -0.41 -16.51
C GLN A 60 1.82 -0.90 -16.82
N GLY A 61 0.82 -0.04 -16.57
CA GLY A 61 -0.59 -0.35 -16.80
C GLY A 61 -1.24 -1.26 -15.76
N ARG A 62 -0.54 -1.65 -14.68
CA ARG A 62 -1.06 -2.46 -13.56
C ARG A 62 -1.29 -1.57 -12.34
N VAL A 63 -2.43 -1.71 -11.68
CA VAL A 63 -2.82 -0.91 -10.51
C VAL A 63 -2.58 -1.72 -9.24
N PHE A 64 -1.85 -1.14 -8.29
CA PHE A 64 -1.47 -1.76 -7.03
C PHE A 64 -2.10 -1.05 -5.83
N ASP A 65 -2.61 -1.83 -4.87
CA ASP A 65 -3.02 -1.32 -3.56
C ASP A 65 -1.80 -1.18 -2.64
N VAL A 66 -1.35 0.06 -2.47
CA VAL A 66 -0.19 0.41 -1.63
C VAL A 66 -0.59 0.89 -0.24
N THR A 67 -1.83 0.68 0.19
CA THR A 67 -2.36 1.16 1.47
C THR A 67 -1.55 0.68 2.67
N ARG A 68 -1.01 -0.54 2.63
CA ARG A 68 -0.12 -1.06 3.67
C ARG A 68 1.20 -0.29 3.82
N GLY A 69 1.56 0.48 2.78
CA GLY A 69 2.69 1.40 2.75
C GLY A 69 2.30 2.85 3.00
N ARG A 70 1.17 3.15 3.66
CA ARG A 70 0.70 4.53 3.91
C ARG A 70 1.74 5.46 4.56
N ALA A 71 2.67 4.97 5.36
CA ALA A 71 3.77 5.77 5.88
C ALA A 71 4.72 6.31 4.79
N PHE A 72 4.76 5.65 3.63
CA PHE A 72 5.58 6.02 2.48
C PHE A 72 4.78 6.78 1.41
N TYR A 73 3.58 6.31 1.08
CA TYR A 73 2.77 6.86 -0.02
C TYR A 73 1.61 7.76 0.44
N GLY A 74 1.36 7.87 1.74
CA GLY A 74 0.36 8.81 2.25
C GLY A 74 0.82 10.27 2.11
N PRO A 75 -0.03 11.25 2.45
CA PRO A 75 0.25 12.67 2.27
C PRO A 75 1.57 13.16 2.88
N GLU A 76 1.97 12.59 4.03
CA GLU A 76 3.20 12.93 4.75
C GLU A 76 4.39 12.03 4.38
N GLY A 77 4.20 11.07 3.48
CA GLY A 77 5.20 10.08 3.11
C GLY A 77 6.15 10.60 2.02
N MET A 78 7.42 10.18 2.07
CA MET A 78 8.45 10.60 1.10
C MET A 78 8.13 10.20 -0.35
N TYR A 79 7.23 9.24 -0.56
CA TYR A 79 6.76 8.78 -1.86
C TYR A 79 5.29 9.13 -2.10
N GLY A 80 4.72 10.07 -1.34
CA GLY A 80 3.34 10.55 -1.51
C GLY A 80 3.07 11.12 -2.90
N VAL A 81 4.11 11.60 -3.60
CA VAL A 81 4.02 12.09 -4.99
C VAL A 81 3.48 11.05 -5.97
N PHE A 82 3.63 9.75 -5.67
CA PHE A 82 3.18 8.63 -6.50
C PHE A 82 1.72 8.23 -6.31
N ALA A 83 1.12 8.63 -5.18
CA ALA A 83 -0.23 8.22 -4.85
C ALA A 83 -1.25 8.78 -5.85
N GLY A 84 -2.15 7.92 -6.31
CA GLY A 84 -3.18 8.23 -7.29
C GLY A 84 -2.69 8.45 -8.72
N LYS A 85 -1.47 8.00 -9.07
CA LYS A 85 -0.84 8.30 -10.38
C LYS A 85 -0.28 7.07 -11.08
N ASP A 86 -0.03 7.24 -12.37
CA ASP A 86 0.84 6.35 -13.12
C ASP A 86 2.31 6.72 -12.85
N CYS A 87 3.04 5.79 -12.25
CA CYS A 87 4.41 5.97 -11.78
C CYS A 87 5.44 5.26 -12.67
N THR A 88 5.01 4.74 -13.83
CA THR A 88 5.85 3.94 -14.73
C THR A 88 7.17 4.65 -15.05
N ARG A 89 7.09 5.88 -15.54
CA ARG A 89 8.27 6.67 -15.90
C ARG A 89 9.11 7.05 -14.68
N ALA A 90 8.46 7.51 -13.61
CA ALA A 90 9.12 7.92 -12.38
C ALA A 90 9.98 6.79 -11.80
N LEU A 91 9.46 5.56 -11.76
CA LEU A 91 10.19 4.40 -11.26
C LEU A 91 11.36 4.01 -12.17
N ALA A 92 11.17 4.00 -13.49
CA ALA A 92 12.23 3.70 -14.45
C ALA A 92 13.43 4.65 -14.31
N LYS A 93 13.14 5.94 -14.06
CA LYS A 93 14.14 7.01 -13.92
C LYS A 93 14.67 7.19 -12.49
N PHE A 94 14.13 6.45 -11.50
CA PHE A 94 14.34 6.73 -10.07
C PHE A 94 14.05 8.19 -9.68
N SER A 95 12.99 8.76 -10.24
CA SER A 95 12.61 10.16 -10.06
C SER A 95 11.46 10.30 -9.07
N THR A 96 11.52 11.32 -8.22
CA THR A 96 10.39 11.79 -7.39
C THR A 96 9.80 13.10 -7.91
N ASP A 97 10.20 13.53 -9.12
CA ASP A 97 9.59 14.70 -9.78
C ASP A 97 8.14 14.36 -10.17
N PRO A 98 7.14 15.15 -9.73
CA PRO A 98 5.76 14.97 -10.15
C PRO A 98 5.56 14.94 -11.68
N ALA A 99 6.41 15.63 -12.45
CA ALA A 99 6.34 15.64 -13.91
C ALA A 99 6.71 14.30 -14.55
N ASP A 100 7.51 13.47 -13.86
CA ASP A 100 7.82 12.11 -14.29
C ASP A 100 6.75 11.09 -13.87
N CYS A 101 5.71 11.48 -13.11
CA CYS A 101 4.58 10.61 -12.76
C CYS A 101 3.61 10.47 -13.94
N THR A 102 4.08 9.80 -14.98
CA THR A 102 3.32 9.48 -16.19
C THR A 102 3.58 8.06 -16.65
N GLY A 103 2.74 7.61 -17.58
CA GLY A 103 2.85 6.34 -18.25
C GLY A 103 3.72 6.33 -19.52
N ASP A 104 4.41 7.43 -19.82
CA ASP A 104 5.18 7.60 -21.05
C ASP A 104 6.57 6.97 -20.94
N ILE A 105 6.83 6.01 -21.81
CA ILE A 105 8.08 5.26 -21.89
C ILE A 105 8.83 5.49 -23.20
N SER A 106 8.38 6.43 -24.04
CA SER A 106 8.84 6.57 -25.43
C SER A 106 10.32 6.96 -25.57
N ASP A 107 10.89 7.62 -24.57
CA ASP A 107 12.28 8.09 -24.51
C ASP A 107 13.14 7.33 -23.47
N LEU A 108 12.62 6.26 -22.86
CA LEU A 108 13.37 5.48 -21.88
C LEU A 108 14.44 4.63 -22.55
N THR A 109 15.61 4.61 -21.93
CA THR A 109 16.72 3.75 -22.33
C THR A 109 16.47 2.29 -21.95
N PRO A 110 17.15 1.32 -22.61
CA PRO A 110 17.04 -0.09 -22.24
C PRO A 110 17.36 -0.37 -20.77
N ALA A 111 18.34 0.34 -20.19
CA ALA A 111 18.70 0.20 -18.78
C ALA A 111 17.62 0.74 -17.83
N GLU A 112 16.89 1.80 -18.22
CA GLU A 112 15.74 2.32 -17.45
C GLU A 112 14.55 1.35 -17.52
N LEU A 113 14.34 0.70 -18.67
CA LEU A 113 13.32 -0.34 -18.80
C LEU A 113 13.64 -1.59 -17.97
N GLU A 114 14.90 -2.01 -17.89
CA GLU A 114 15.32 -3.12 -17.01
C GLU A 114 15.01 -2.81 -15.53
N LYS A 115 15.32 -1.60 -15.08
CA LYS A 115 14.97 -1.14 -13.72
C LYS A 115 13.46 -1.09 -13.48
N LEU A 116 12.67 -0.75 -14.49
CA LEU A 116 11.22 -0.75 -14.38
C LEU A 116 10.68 -2.16 -14.13
N GLU A 117 11.22 -3.17 -14.79
CA GLU A 117 10.84 -4.57 -14.56
C GLU A 117 11.19 -5.02 -13.13
N ASP A 118 12.39 -4.67 -12.62
CA ASP A 118 12.78 -4.94 -11.22
C ASP A 118 11.79 -4.30 -10.21
N TRP A 119 11.35 -3.07 -10.50
CA TRP A 119 10.31 -2.41 -9.71
C TRP A 119 8.98 -3.14 -9.81
N LEU A 120 8.57 -3.57 -11.00
CA LEU A 120 7.32 -4.28 -11.19
C LEU A 120 7.29 -5.60 -10.40
N ASP A 121 8.39 -6.34 -10.37
CA ASP A 121 8.54 -7.57 -9.57
C ASP A 121 8.45 -7.26 -8.08
N THR A 122 9.11 -6.19 -7.63
CA THR A 122 9.04 -5.72 -6.25
C THR A 122 7.60 -5.38 -5.86
N PHE A 123 6.88 -4.66 -6.72
CA PHE A 123 5.49 -4.29 -6.47
C PHE A 123 4.55 -5.49 -6.50
N SER A 124 4.73 -6.42 -7.45
CA SER A 124 3.93 -7.65 -7.55
C SER A 124 4.10 -8.57 -6.36
N THR A 125 5.30 -8.57 -5.75
CA THR A 125 5.59 -9.32 -4.52
C THR A 125 5.07 -8.58 -3.29
N LYS A 126 5.15 -7.24 -3.30
CA LYS A 126 4.88 -6.40 -2.13
C LYS A 126 3.49 -5.77 -2.12
N TYR A 127 2.64 -5.86 -3.13
CA TYR A 127 1.33 -5.23 -3.06
C TYR A 127 0.33 -6.05 -3.86
N ASP A 128 -0.94 -5.91 -3.49
CA ASP A 128 -2.00 -6.59 -4.21
C ASP A 128 -2.23 -5.86 -5.53
N GLU A 129 -2.12 -6.58 -6.65
CA GLU A 129 -2.57 -6.08 -7.95
C GLU A 129 -4.10 -6.16 -8.02
N VAL A 130 -4.72 -4.99 -8.14
CA VAL A 130 -6.18 -4.82 -8.04
C VAL A 130 -6.84 -4.58 -9.39
N GLY A 131 -6.08 -4.36 -10.46
CA GLY A 131 -6.59 -4.37 -11.84
C GLY A 131 -5.69 -3.63 -12.82
N ALA A 132 -6.22 -3.32 -14.01
CA ALA A 132 -5.49 -2.59 -15.03
C ALA A 132 -5.80 -1.09 -15.03
N LEU A 133 -4.84 -0.29 -15.51
CA LEU A 133 -5.03 1.12 -15.81
C LEU A 133 -5.47 1.26 -17.28
N ILE A 134 -6.69 1.77 -17.49
CA ILE A 134 -7.27 2.01 -18.81
C ILE A 134 -6.99 3.46 -19.22
N ARG A 135 -6.53 3.64 -20.46
CA ARG A 135 -6.18 4.93 -21.07
C ARG A 135 -7.08 5.26 -22.24
#